data_AF-A0A540K3D1-F1
#
_entry.id   AF-A0A540K3D1-F1
#
_cell.length_a   1.000
_cell.length_b   1.000
_cell.length_c   1.000
_cell.angle_alpha   90.00
_cell.angle_beta   90.00
_cell.angle_gamma   90.00
#
_symmetry.space_group_name_H-M   'P 1'
#
loop_
_entity.id
_entity.type
_entity.pdbx_description
1 polymer ?
#
loop_
_entity_poly.entity_id
_entity_poly.type
_entity_poly.pdbx_seq_one_letter_code
_entity_poly.pdbx_strand_id
1 'polypeptide(L)'
;MFCTERKKKISLEYRSDLLKFRRVMEEMRLSVTNAHLELMNRTLFGRLFKAYHENLIIDGVCRKCDANIVSILKCYDPVQKAFVFGGITATISAKDIAEIFGLPDEGEETNLNSRK
;
A
#
# COMPACT_ATOMS: atom_id res chain seq x y z
N MET A 1 30.50 -26.90 -11.81
CA MET A 1 29.17 -27.25 -11.29
C MET A 1 29.11 -26.78 -9.84
N PHE A 2 28.61 -25.57 -9.58
CA PHE A 2 28.48 -25.04 -8.22
C PHE A 2 26.99 -24.95 -7.89
N CYS A 3 26.52 -25.92 -7.12
CA CYS A 3 25.21 -25.87 -6.48
C CYS A 3 25.32 -24.91 -5.29
N THR A 4 24.78 -23.70 -5.42
CA THR A 4 24.63 -22.78 -4.28
C THR A 4 23.25 -23.00 -3.69
N GLU A 5 23.21 -23.67 -2.54
CA GLU A 5 22.02 -23.74 -1.70
C GLU A 5 21.62 -22.32 -1.29
N ARG A 6 20.54 -21.80 -1.89
CA ARG A 6 19.92 -20.56 -1.41
C ARG A 6 19.19 -20.91 -0.12
N LYS A 7 19.81 -20.60 1.02
CA LYS A 7 19.09 -20.52 2.30
C LYS A 7 17.90 -19.58 2.10
N LYS A 8 16.69 -20.14 2.10
CA LYS A 8 15.45 -19.39 1.98
C LYS A 8 15.28 -18.56 3.24
N LYS A 9 15.78 -17.33 3.22
CA LYS A 9 15.51 -16.32 4.25
C LYS A 9 13.99 -16.12 4.21
N ILE A 10 13.27 -16.67 5.18
CA ILE A 10 11.84 -16.41 5.37
C ILE A 10 11.77 -14.96 5.86
N SER A 11 11.80 -14.01 4.94
CA SER A 11 11.24 -12.70 5.23
C SER A 11 9.75 -12.93 5.42
N LEU A 12 9.23 -12.61 6.61
CA LEU A 12 7.81 -12.37 6.81
C LEU A 12 7.44 -11.19 5.92
N GLU A 13 7.17 -11.48 4.66
CA GLU A 13 6.57 -10.52 3.75
C GLU A 13 5.12 -10.39 4.22
N TYR A 14 4.85 -9.40 5.07
CA TYR A 14 3.49 -8.91 5.32
C TYR A 14 2.99 -8.25 4.04
N ARG A 15 2.75 -9.07 3.01
CA ARG A 15 2.29 -8.61 1.70
C ARG A 15 0.79 -8.81 1.64
N SER A 16 0.07 -7.71 1.81
CA SER A 16 -1.32 -7.61 1.37
C SER A 16 -1.36 -7.88 -0.13
N ASP A 17 -1.94 -9.02 -0.50
CA ASP A 17 -2.14 -9.42 -1.88
C ASP A 17 -3.54 -8.97 -2.31
N LEU A 18 -3.60 -7.91 -3.11
CA LEU A 18 -4.84 -7.35 -3.65
C LEU A 18 -5.63 -8.36 -4.49
N LEU A 19 -4.98 -9.38 -5.07
CA LEU A 19 -5.66 -10.48 -5.75
C LEU A 19 -6.34 -11.43 -4.76
N LYS A 20 -5.71 -11.73 -3.63
CA LYS A 20 -6.34 -12.55 -2.58
C LYS A 20 -7.50 -11.81 -1.92
N PHE A 21 -7.31 -10.51 -1.66
CA PHE A 21 -8.38 -9.67 -1.14
C PHE A 21 -9.57 -9.62 -2.10
N ARG A 22 -9.32 -9.49 -3.41
CA ARG A 22 -10.38 -9.58 -4.44
C ARG A 22 -11.20 -10.85 -4.33
N ARG A 23 -10.56 -12.02 -4.25
CA ARG A 23 -11.26 -13.32 -4.20
C ARG A 23 -12.20 -13.39 -3.00
N VAL A 24 -11.71 -12.97 -1.83
CA VAL A 24 -12.49 -12.91 -0.60
C VAL A 24 -13.68 -11.92 -0.76
N MET A 25 -13.44 -10.78 -1.39
CA MET A 25 -14.49 -9.80 -1.68
C MET A 25 -15.53 -10.29 -2.68
N GLU A 26 -15.14 -11.09 -3.69
CA GLU A 26 -16.07 -11.72 -4.64
C GLU A 26 -16.96 -12.75 -3.94
N GLU A 27 -16.38 -13.59 -3.08
CA GLU A 27 -17.12 -14.59 -2.29
C GLU A 27 -18.12 -13.93 -1.34
N MET A 28 -17.74 -12.83 -0.69
CA MET A 28 -18.59 -12.13 0.25
C MET A 28 -19.54 -11.13 -0.41
N ARG A 29 -19.41 -10.83 -1.70
CA ARG A 29 -20.15 -9.73 -2.34
C ARG A 29 -21.66 -9.82 -2.15
N LEU A 30 -22.21 -11.04 -2.19
CA LEU A 30 -23.64 -11.28 -2.04
C LEU A 30 -24.13 -11.21 -0.59
N SER A 31 -23.23 -11.31 0.39
CA SER A 31 -23.55 -11.23 1.83
C SER A 31 -23.26 -9.85 2.44
N VAL A 32 -22.61 -8.95 1.69
CA VAL A 32 -22.39 -7.55 2.08
C VAL A 32 -23.72 -6.80 2.04
N THR A 33 -24.09 -6.21 3.18
CA THR A 33 -25.29 -5.37 3.31
C THR A 33 -24.90 -3.89 3.35
N ASN A 34 -25.88 -3.00 3.22
CA ASN A 34 -25.65 -1.56 3.37
C ASN A 34 -25.05 -1.21 4.74
N ALA A 35 -25.42 -1.91 5.81
CA ALA A 35 -24.84 -1.70 7.13
C ALA A 35 -23.34 -2.04 7.18
N HIS A 36 -22.90 -3.09 6.49
CA HIS A 36 -21.48 -3.43 6.36
C HIS A 36 -20.72 -2.35 5.57
N LEU A 37 -21.32 -1.82 4.50
CA LEU A 37 -20.74 -0.73 3.70
C LEU A 37 -20.58 0.56 4.52
N GLU A 38 -21.59 0.93 5.31
CA GLU A 38 -21.53 2.09 6.21
C GLU A 38 -20.43 1.93 7.26
N LEU A 39 -20.27 0.74 7.84
CA LEU A 39 -19.22 0.46 8.82
C LEU A 39 -17.83 0.58 8.18
N MET A 40 -17.64 -0.01 7.00
CA MET A 40 -16.36 0.04 6.28
C MET A 40 -16.01 1.46 5.84
N ASN A 41 -16.99 2.29 5.49
CA ASN A 41 -16.77 3.70 5.13
C ASN A 41 -16.23 4.56 6.27
N ARG A 42 -16.37 4.13 7.53
CA ARG A 42 -15.74 4.80 8.68
C ARG A 42 -14.24 4.52 8.78
N THR A 43 -13.74 3.53 8.03
CA THR A 43 -12.33 3.16 7.99
C THR A 43 -11.63 3.82 6.79
N LEU A 44 -10.30 3.98 6.88
CA LEU A 44 -9.48 4.42 5.74
C LEU A 44 -9.59 3.48 4.52
N PHE A 45 -10.04 2.24 4.72
CA PHE A 45 -10.22 1.25 3.67
C PHE A 45 -11.61 1.28 3.02
N GLY A 46 -12.52 2.15 3.45
CA GLY A 46 -13.89 2.18 2.93
C GLY A 46 -13.97 2.37 1.42
N ARG A 47 -13.16 3.29 0.88
CA ARG A 47 -13.08 3.51 -0.58
C ARG A 47 -12.54 2.29 -1.32
N LEU A 48 -11.55 1.61 -0.74
CA LEU A 48 -11.00 0.38 -1.31
C LEU A 48 -12.07 -0.72 -1.34
N PHE A 49 -12.75 -0.94 -0.22
CA PHE A 49 -13.81 -1.92 -0.08
C PHE A 49 -14.94 -1.67 -1.09
N LYS A 50 -15.38 -0.41 -1.21
CA LYS A 50 -16.39 0.01 -2.18
C LYS A 50 -15.97 -0.31 -3.62
N ALA A 51 -14.72 -0.02 -4.00
CA ALA A 51 -14.22 -0.29 -5.35
C ALA A 51 -14.25 -1.79 -5.69
N TYR A 52 -13.95 -2.67 -4.73
CA TYR A 52 -14.09 -4.11 -4.90
C TYR A 52 -15.55 -4.56 -4.99
N HIS A 53 -16.42 -4.05 -4.11
CA HIS A 53 -17.85 -4.38 -4.11
C HIS A 53 -18.53 -3.99 -5.43
N GLU A 54 -18.19 -2.81 -5.97
CA GLU A 54 -18.69 -2.30 -7.26
C GLU A 54 -17.98 -2.91 -8.49
N ASN A 55 -17.08 -3.86 -8.28
CA ASN A 55 -16.34 -4.57 -9.33
C ASN A 55 -15.49 -3.65 -10.23
N LEU A 56 -15.01 -2.52 -9.69
CA LEU A 56 -14.19 -1.53 -10.40
C LEU A 56 -12.72 -1.96 -10.53
N ILE A 57 -12.31 -3.01 -9.81
CA ILE A 57 -10.93 -3.50 -9.76
C ILE A 57 -10.75 -4.71 -10.71
N ILE A 58 -10.02 -4.52 -11.81
CA ILE A 58 -9.66 -5.60 -12.75
C ILE A 58 -8.32 -6.26 -12.39
N ASP A 59 -8.15 -7.54 -12.70
CA ASP A 59 -6.96 -8.33 -12.31
C ASP A 59 -5.63 -7.74 -12.78
N GLY A 60 -5.64 -7.08 -13.94
CA GLY A 60 -4.47 -6.41 -14.48
C GLY A 60 -3.94 -5.29 -13.58
N VAL A 61 -4.79 -4.63 -12.78
CA VAL A 61 -4.39 -3.52 -11.90
C VAL A 61 -3.95 -4.00 -10.51
N CYS A 62 -4.41 -5.18 -10.08
CA CYS A 62 -4.02 -5.77 -8.78
C CYS A 62 -2.58 -6.29 -8.79
N ARG A 63 -2.01 -6.55 -9.97
CA ARG A 63 -0.64 -7.05 -10.07
C ARG A 63 0.34 -5.91 -9.81
N LYS A 64 1.21 -6.11 -8.80
CA LYS A 64 2.34 -5.20 -8.58
C LYS A 64 3.12 -5.07 -9.89
N CYS A 65 3.16 -3.86 -10.42
CA CYS A 65 3.94 -3.54 -11.59
C CYS A 65 5.07 -2.61 -11.13
N ASP A 66 6.29 -3.12 -11.10
CA ASP A 66 7.46 -2.33 -10.68
C ASP A 66 7.63 -1.08 -11.58
N ALA A 67 7.22 -1.17 -12.85
CA ALA A 67 7.18 -0.02 -13.75
C ALA A 67 6.24 1.10 -13.27
N ASN A 68 5.12 0.76 -12.62
CA ASN A 68 4.22 1.77 -12.04
C ASN A 68 4.85 2.46 -10.83
N ILE A 69 5.57 1.71 -9.98
CA ILE A 69 6.31 2.30 -8.84
C ILE A 69 7.40 3.26 -9.37
N VAL A 70 8.18 2.82 -10.36
CA VAL A 70 9.19 3.68 -10.99
C VAL A 70 8.56 4.92 -11.61
N SER A 71 7.37 4.81 -12.21
CA SER A 71 6.66 5.95 -12.78
C SER A 71 6.19 6.93 -11.71
N ILE A 72 5.69 6.44 -10.56
CA ILE A 72 5.32 7.29 -9.41
C ILE A 72 6.54 8.01 -8.86
N LEU A 73 7.68 7.32 -8.70
CA LEU A 73 8.91 7.93 -8.20
C LEU A 73 9.43 9.02 -9.12
N LYS A 74 9.25 8.88 -10.44
CA LYS A 74 9.61 9.90 -11.43
C LYS A 74 8.75 11.16 -11.35
N CYS A 75 7.56 11.08 -10.74
CA CYS A 75 6.68 12.23 -10.52
C CYS A 75 7.08 13.07 -9.30
N TYR A 76 8.11 12.68 -8.53
CA TYR A 76 8.57 13.43 -7.38
C TYR A 76 9.36 14.67 -7.81
N ASP A 77 8.88 15.85 -7.41
CA ASP A 77 9.57 17.12 -7.54
C ASP A 77 10.39 17.40 -6.26
N PRO A 78 11.74 17.37 -6.33
CA PRO A 78 12.58 17.60 -5.16
C PRO A 78 12.56 19.05 -4.66
N VAL A 79 12.18 20.02 -5.51
CA VAL A 79 12.07 21.44 -5.14
C VAL A 79 10.82 21.65 -4.29
N GLN A 80 9.70 21.08 -4.73
CA GLN A 80 8.43 21.17 -3.99
C GLN A 80 8.30 20.13 -2.87
N LYS A 81 9.18 19.12 -2.84
CA LYS A 81 9.10 17.95 -1.96
C LYS A 81 7.75 17.25 -2.03
N ALA A 82 7.22 17.13 -3.25
CA ALA A 82 5.87 16.64 -3.52
C ALA A 82 5.84 15.76 -4.78
N PHE A 83 4.85 14.89 -4.88
CA PHE A 83 4.55 14.16 -6.09
C PHE A 83 3.57 14.94 -6.95
N VAL A 84 3.90 15.10 -8.24
CA VAL A 84 3.09 15.83 -9.22
C VAL A 84 2.51 14.84 -10.23
N PHE A 85 1.20 14.60 -10.14
CA PHE A 85 0.46 13.71 -11.02
C PHE A 85 -0.43 14.53 -11.96
N GLY A 86 0.09 14.87 -13.13
CA GLY A 86 -0.62 15.77 -14.05
C GLY A 86 -0.85 17.14 -13.41
N GLY A 87 -2.10 17.47 -13.08
CA GLY A 87 -2.48 18.73 -12.40
C GLY A 87 -2.66 18.61 -10.88
N ILE A 88 -2.41 17.45 -10.29
CA ILE A 88 -2.58 17.20 -8.84
C ILE A 88 -1.21 17.15 -8.18
N THR A 89 -1.03 17.93 -7.11
CA THR A 89 0.16 17.89 -6.26
C THR A 89 -0.18 17.23 -4.93
N ALA A 90 0.60 16.22 -4.53
CA ALA A 90 0.40 15.49 -3.28
C ALA A 90 1.71 15.37 -2.50
N THR A 91 1.66 15.62 -1.20
CA THR A 91 2.79 15.46 -0.28
C THR A 91 2.57 14.24 0.61
N ILE A 92 3.66 13.60 1.04
CA ILE A 92 3.63 12.58 2.09
C ILE A 92 4.38 13.15 3.29
N SER A 93 3.65 13.42 4.37
CA SER A 93 4.19 13.91 5.64
C SER A 93 4.61 12.75 6.56
N ALA A 94 5.35 13.06 7.62
CA ALA A 94 5.70 12.09 8.66
C ALA A 94 4.45 11.49 9.32
N LYS A 95 3.43 12.32 9.56
CA LYS A 95 2.11 11.89 10.03
C LYS A 95 1.43 10.91 9.07
N ASP A 96 1.49 11.14 7.78
CA ASP A 96 0.91 10.21 6.80
C ASP A 96 1.63 8.85 6.85
N ILE A 97 2.95 8.85 6.98
CA ILE A 97 3.77 7.63 7.17
C ILE A 97 3.36 6.94 8.48
N ALA A 98 3.27 7.68 9.58
CA ALA A 98 2.86 7.20 10.89
C ALA A 98 1.48 6.53 10.84
N GLU A 99 0.48 7.17 10.22
CA GLU A 99 -0.86 6.63 10.03
C GLU A 99 -0.86 5.38 9.12
N ILE A 100 -0.10 5.38 8.02
CA ILE A 100 0.01 4.23 7.10
C ILE A 100 0.61 3.01 7.80
N PHE A 101 1.67 3.21 8.59
CA PHE A 101 2.39 2.12 9.25
C PHE A 101 1.88 1.80 10.65
N GLY A 102 0.94 2.58 11.19
CA GLY A 102 0.48 2.46 12.58
C GLY A 102 1.60 2.73 13.60
N LEU A 103 2.54 3.62 13.24
CA LEU A 103 3.66 4.01 14.08
C LEU A 103 3.38 5.36 14.75
N PRO A 104 3.94 5.64 15.93
CA PRO A 104 3.92 6.98 16.48
C PRO A 104 4.66 7.95 15.55
N ASP A 105 4.14 9.18 15.42
CA ASP A 105 4.77 10.29 14.66
C ASP A 105 5.93 10.94 15.45
N GLU A 106 6.56 10.13 16.32
CA GLU A 106 7.57 10.55 17.28
C GLU A 106 8.67 9.46 17.32
N GLY A 107 9.93 9.89 17.32
CA GLY A 107 11.06 8.98 17.40
C GLY A 107 12.39 9.71 17.58
N GLU A 108 13.38 9.01 18.13
CA GLU A 108 14.74 9.55 18.27
C GLU A 108 15.53 9.35 16.97
N GLU A 109 16.23 10.39 16.52
CA GLU A 109 17.19 10.26 15.44
C GLU A 109 18.32 9.31 15.85
N THR A 110 18.36 8.13 15.23
CA THR A 110 19.45 7.19 15.44
C THR A 110 20.62 7.56 14.53
N ASN A 111 21.71 8.05 15.13
CA ASN A 111 22.97 8.21 14.41
C ASN A 111 23.52 6.82 14.04
N LEU A 112 23.33 6.40 12.80
CA LEU A 112 23.83 5.12 12.31
C LEU A 112 25.36 5.06 12.23
N ASN A 113 26.04 6.20 12.34
CA ASN A 113 27.50 6.32 12.39
C ASN A 113 28.08 6.15 13.81
N SER A 114 27.26 6.13 14.86
CA SER A 114 27.73 5.79 16.21
C SER A 114 27.77 4.27 16.41
N ARG A 115 28.68 3.60 15.70
CA ARG A 115 29.17 2.28 16.12
C ARG A 115 30.54 2.48 16.77
N LYS A 116 30.57 2.30 18.10
CA LYS A 116 31.78 1.97 18.85
C LYS A 116 32.15 0.51 18.60
#